data_AF-A0A353QSN9-F1
#
_entry.id   AF-A0A353QSN9-F1
#
_cell.length_a   1.000
_cell.length_b   1.000
_cell.length_c   1.000
_cell.angle_alpha   90.00
_cell.angle_beta   90.00
_cell.angle_gamma   90.00
#
_symmetry.space_group_name_H-M   'P 1'
#
loop_
_entity.id
_entity.type
_entity.pdbx_description
1 polymer ?
#
loop_
_entity_poly.entity_id
_entity_poly.type
_entity_poly.pdbx_seq_one_letter_code
_entity_poly.pdbx_strand_id
1 'polypeptide(L)' 'MKEESLKKQILGEIEHKKTLWTAQIVLVSGLSALILNLNSIPKIILLLIGFFFEYLILSTIKDTDIKLQNLYKELEK' A
#
# COMPACT_ATOMS: atom_id res chain seq x y z
N MET A 1 -19.13 23.81 -0.94
CA MET A 1 -19.58 22.40 -1.01
C MET A 1 -18.66 21.51 -1.86
N LYS A 2 -18.39 21.82 -3.14
CA LYS A 2 -17.55 20.95 -4.00
C LYS A 2 -16.09 20.84 -3.52
N GLU A 3 -15.49 21.97 -3.14
CA GLU A 3 -14.11 22.03 -2.62
C GLU A 3 -13.94 21.27 -1.30
N GLU A 4 -14.93 21.36 -0.40
CA GLU A 4 -14.91 20.65 0.88
C GLU A 4 -15.06 19.13 0.70
N SER A 5 -15.86 18.70 -0.28
CA SER A 5 -15.95 17.29 -0.69
C SER A 5 -14.63 16.77 -1.25
N LEU A 6 -13.97 17.54 -2.13
CA LEU A 6 -12.66 17.20 -2.67
C LEU A 6 -11.59 17.10 -1.58
N LYS A 7 -11.54 18.04 -0.62
CA LYS A 7 -10.63 17.97 0.53
C LYS A 7 -10.85 16.72 1.37
N LYS A 8 -12.10 16.31 1.60
CA LYS A 8 -12.41 15.04 2.30
C LYS A 8 -11.92 13.82 1.52
N GLN A 9 -12.07 13.80 0.20
CA GLN A 9 -11.57 12.70 -0.64
C GLN A 9 -10.04 12.61 -0.60
N ILE A 10 -9.35 13.75 -0.70
CA ILE A 10 -7.89 13.82 -0.58
C ILE A 10 -7.42 13.26 0.77
N LEU A 11 -8.05 13.69 1.87
CA LEU A 11 -7.73 13.16 3.20
C LEU A 11 -7.95 11.63 3.28
N GLY A 12 -9.05 11.14 2.72
CA GLY A 12 -9.34 9.71 2.64
C GLY A 12 -8.28 8.93 1.86
N GLU A 13 -7.85 9.42 0.70
CA GLU A 13 -6.81 8.77 -0.11
C GLU A 13 -5.42 8.85 0.56
N ILE A 14 -5.11 9.93 1.29
CA ILE A 14 -3.89 10.01 2.11
C ILE A 14 -3.92 8.96 3.23
N GLU A 15 -5.05 8.80 3.90
CA GLU A 15 -5.22 7.80 4.97
C GLU A 15 -5.14 6.37 4.42
N HIS A 16 -5.73 6.13 3.25
CA HIS A 16 -5.62 4.87 2.53
C HIS A 16 -4.15 4.58 2.17
N LYS A 17 -3.42 5.55 1.61
CA LYS A 17 -1.98 5.43 1.31
C LYS A 17 -1.16 5.09 2.55
N LYS A 18 -1.41 5.75 3.68
CA LYS A 18 -0.75 5.44 4.97
C LYS A 18 -1.03 4.01 5.41
N THR A 19 -2.27 3.57 5.29
CA THR A 19 -2.66 2.19 5.62
C THR A 19 -1.91 1.17 4.77
N LEU A 20 -1.77 1.42 3.47
CA LEU A 20 -1.01 0.56 2.57
C LEU A 20 0.49 0.49 2.93
N TRP A 21 1.12 1.62 3.26
CA TRP A 21 2.49 1.63 3.75
C TRP A 21 2.65 0.86 5.06
N THR A 22 1.71 1.00 5.99
CA THR A 22 1.71 0.22 7.23
C THR A 22 1.57 -1.28 6.93
N ALA A 23 0.67 -1.66 6.02
CA ALA A 23 0.49 -3.05 5.61
C ALA A 23 1.79 -3.63 5.00
N GLN A 24 2.51 -2.85 4.19
CA GLN A 24 3.81 -3.25 3.64
C GLN A 24 4.84 -3.51 4.75
N ILE A 25 4.96 -2.58 5.71
CA ILE A 25 5.90 -2.71 6.83
C ILE A 25 5.59 -3.97 7.65
N VAL A 26 4.31 -4.22 7.96
CA VAL A 26 3.87 -5.41 8.68
C VAL A 26 4.17 -6.68 7.87
N LEU A 27 3.89 -6.68 6.56
CA LEU A 27 4.16 -7.81 5.67
C LEU A 27 5.66 -8.16 5.66
N VAL A 28 6.53 -7.18 5.40
CA VAL A 28 7.98 -7.37 5.35
C VAL A 28 8.53 -7.83 6.69
N SER A 29 8.06 -7.25 7.79
CA SER A 29 8.48 -7.63 9.15
C SER A 29 8.03 -9.05 9.49
N GLY A 30 6.78 -9.40 9.20
CA GLY A 30 6.23 -10.74 9.43
C GLY A 30 6.91 -11.82 8.58
N LEU A 31 7.14 -11.54 7.29
CA LEU A 31 7.89 -12.44 6.42
C LEU A 31 9.32 -12.66 6.92
N SER A 32 10.01 -11.59 7.32
CA SER A 32 11.37 -11.69 7.85
C SER A 32 11.43 -12.60 9.09
N ALA A 33 10.48 -12.44 10.02
CA ALA A 33 10.40 -13.29 11.21
C ALA A 33 10.11 -14.77 10.87
N LEU A 34 9.22 -15.03 9.91
CA LEU A 34 8.88 -16.40 9.48
C LEU A 34 10.04 -17.08 8.74
N ILE A 35 10.74 -16.34 7.87
CA ILE A 35 11.88 -16.84 7.11
C ILE A 35 13.02 -17.32 8.03
N LEU A 36 13.24 -16.65 9.16
CA LEU A 36 14.29 -17.07 10.11
C LEU A 36 14.01 -18.42 10.77
N ASN A 37 12.74 -18.82 10.88
CA ASN A 37 12.31 -19.99 11.63
C ASN A 37 11.90 -21.20 10.75
N LEU A 38 11.85 -21.04 9.43
CA LEU A 38 11.35 -22.06 8.50
C LEU A 38 12.47 -22.82 7.76
N ASN A 39 12.21 -24.09 7.51
CA ASN A 39 13.00 -24.95 6.61
C ASN A 39 12.93 -24.47 5.15
N SER A 40 13.85 -24.95 4.32
CA SER A 40 14.12 -24.42 2.97
C SER A 40 12.92 -24.42 2.01
N ILE A 41 12.09 -25.47 2.00
CA ILE A 41 10.94 -25.57 1.08
C ILE A 41 9.80 -24.61 1.48
N PRO A 42 9.29 -24.62 2.74
CA PRO A 42 8.30 -23.65 3.19
C PRO A 42 8.76 -22.20 3.01
N LYS A 43 10.05 -21.93 3.22
CA LYS A 43 10.66 -20.60 3.03
C LYS A 43 10.53 -20.09 1.60
N ILE A 44 10.79 -20.93 0.59
CA ILE A 44 10.65 -20.54 -0.83
C ILE A 44 9.20 -20.22 -1.16
N ILE A 45 8.25 -21.04 -0.70
CA ILE A 45 6.82 -20.81 -0.92
C ILE A 45 6.38 -19.49 -0.26
N LEU A 46 6.81 -19.26 0.98
CA LEU A 46 6.49 -18.04 1.72
C LEU A 46 7.07 -16.79 1.04
N LEU A 47 8.28 -16.89 0.49
CA LEU A 47 8.91 -15.80 -0.27
C LEU A 47 8.13 -15.46 -1.54
N LEU A 48 7.70 -16.47 -2.32
CA LEU A 48 6.91 -16.24 -3.53
C LEU A 48 5.57 -15.57 -3.22
N ILE A 49 4.86 -16.04 -2.19
CA ILE A 49 3.60 -15.44 -1.73
C ILE A 49 3.85 -14.02 -1.21
N GLY A 50 4.93 -13.83 -0.45
CA GLY A 50 5.34 -12.52 0.07
C GLY A 50 5.60 -11.51 -1.04
N PHE A 51 6.38 -11.90 -2.06
CA PHE A 51 6.62 -11.07 -3.24
C PHE A 51 5.35 -10.72 -4.00
N PHE A 52 4.40 -11.66 -4.11
CA PHE A 52 3.10 -11.40 -4.74
C PHE A 52 2.32 -10.32 -3.98
N PHE A 53 2.21 -10.42 -2.65
CA PHE A 53 1.55 -9.41 -1.84
C PHE A 53 2.28 -8.06 -1.86
N GLU A 54 3.61 -8.07 -1.83
CA GLU A 54 4.43 -6.86 -1.94
C GLU A 54 4.14 -6.12 -3.25
N TYR A 55 4.10 -6.86 -4.37
CA TYR A 55 3.74 -6.30 -5.68
C TYR A 55 2.34 -5.68 -5.68
N LEU A 56 1.35 -6.36 -5.11
CA LEU A 56 -0.02 -5.84 -5.00
C LEU A 56 -0.10 -4.55 -4.19
N ILE A 57 0.59 -4.49 -3.05
CA ILE A 57 0.60 -3.31 -2.19
C ILE A 57 1.25 -2.13 -2.92
N LEU A 58 2.42 -2.34 -3.53
CA LEU A 58 3.12 -1.30 -4.28
C LEU A 58 2.31 -0.80 -5.49
N SER A 59 1.64 -1.70 -6.20
CA SER A 59 0.73 -1.32 -7.29
C SER A 59 -0.41 -0.44 -6.79
N THR A 60 -1.04 -0.83 -5.67
CA THR A 60 -2.15 -0.06 -5.08
C THR A 60 -1.68 1.31 -4.59
N ILE A 61 -0.51 1.40 -3.97
CA ILE A 61 0.09 2.68 -3.55
C ILE A 61 0.28 3.60 -4.76
N LYS A 62 0.76 3.07 -5.89
CA LYS A 62 0.94 3.84 -7.12
C LYS A 62 -0.40 4.34 -7.65
N ASP A 63 -1.43 3.50 -7.67
CA ASP A 63 -2.76 3.88 -8.13
C ASP A 63 -3.38 4.97 -7.24
N THR A 64 -3.23 4.86 -5.92
CA THR A 64 -3.62 5.89 -4.96
C THR A 64 -2.86 7.20 -5.18
N ASP A 65 -1.57 7.14 -5.52
CA ASP A 65 -0.78 8.34 -5.82
C ASP A 65 -1.30 9.06 -7.07
N ILE A 66 -1.61 8.32 -8.12
CA ILE A 66 -2.21 8.87 -9.35
C ILE A 66 -3.57 9.51 -9.04
N LYS A 67 -4.42 8.85 -8.24
CA LYS A 67 -5.71 9.41 -7.80
C LYS A 67 -5.53 10.71 -7.02
N LEU A 68 -4.62 10.73 -6.05
CA LEU A 68 -4.29 11.93 -5.28
C LEU A 68 -3.85 13.09 -6.18
N GLN A 69 -2.95 12.83 -7.13
CA GLN A 69 -2.50 13.85 -8.08
C GLN A 69 -3.66 14.40 -8.92
N ASN A 70 -4.59 13.55 -9.34
CA ASN A 70 -5.78 13.98 -10.08
C ASN A 70 -6.71 14.82 -9.20
N LEU A 71 -6.95 14.41 -7.95
CA LEU A 71 -7.78 15.17 -7.00
C LEU A 71 -7.17 16.55 -6.69
N TYR A 72 -5.85 16.64 -6.52
CA TYR A 72 -5.16 17.92 -6.34
C TYR A 72 -5.30 18.83 -7.56
N LYS A 73 -5.15 18.28 -8.78
CA LYS A 73 -5.37 19.03 -10.03
C LYS A 73 -6.82 19.51 -10.18
N GLU A 74 -7.80 18.75 -9.69
CA GLU A 74 -9.19 19.17 -9.67
C GLU A 74 -9.49 20.26 -8.63
N LEU A 75 -8.75 20.26 -7.51
CA LEU A 75 -8.87 21.29 -6.48
C LEU A 75 -8.26 22.63 -6.91
N GLU A 76 -7.20 22.59 -7.74
CA GLU A 76 -6.52 23.78 -8.26
C GLU A 76 -7.29 24.48 -9.41
N LYS A 77 -8.27 23.78 -10.03
CA LYS A 77 -9.14 24.30 -11.10
C LYS A 77 -10.40 24.96 -10.56
#